data_AF-A0A453JWX7-F1
#
_entry.id   AF-A0A453JWX7-F1
#
_cell.length_a   1.000
_cell.length_b   1.000
_cell.length_c   1.000
_cell.angle_alpha   90.00
_cell.angle_beta   90.00
_cell.angle_gamma   90.00
#
_symmetry.space_group_name_H-M   'P 1'
#
loop_
_entity.id
_entity.type
_entity.pdbx_description
1 polymer ?
#
loop_
_entity_poly.entity_id
_entity_poly.type
_entity_poly.pdbx_seq_one_letter_code
_entity_poly.pdbx_strand_id
1 'polypeptide(L)'
;MANSRGRDVSIDALTSKLESKIYYHRDAAVEYLDIKTIVDKVVEEKNKLLAENTEFLNTIDKVVEEKEKLQHDHEVINELVAPMEKQLEMVKKELEEVKYEHVAAKEELAVAKEQLAQKNKELKVLRKKLQESEAMHTQHEQQIGSASEPARSKMVTRLSHTRAILLQGSSDNDIDRHRCKKQRSYPQVPNNPTAGQHSGRDDDQEVVRQKLIKRFSEIDAGQSIGIKKMGKLNEKPFRDACAVKLAPKYAGAKSSELYALWQELLDSPNWEPFKSVIVDGNHQVTRLLTVVTSSMCFISS
;
A
#
# COMPACT_ATOMS: atom_id res chain seq x y z
N MET A 1 119.38 -21.62 -29.43
CA MET A 1 118.51 -20.75 -28.61
C MET A 1 117.15 -20.42 -29.26
N ALA A 2 116.89 -20.71 -30.55
CA ALA A 2 115.58 -20.41 -31.18
C ALA A 2 114.42 -21.35 -30.76
N ASN A 3 114.72 -22.59 -30.34
CA ASN A 3 113.72 -23.64 -30.08
C ASN A 3 113.05 -23.58 -28.69
N SER A 4 113.56 -22.76 -27.75
CA SER A 4 112.90 -22.48 -26.46
C SER A 4 111.82 -21.41 -26.65
N ARG A 5 112.16 -20.32 -27.33
CA ARG A 5 111.27 -19.18 -27.58
C ARG A 5 110.01 -19.56 -28.36
N GLY A 6 110.10 -20.48 -29.32
CA GLY A 6 108.94 -21.00 -30.05
C GLY A 6 108.04 -21.95 -29.22
N ARG A 7 108.59 -22.63 -28.21
CA ARG A 7 107.82 -23.46 -27.27
C ARG A 7 107.07 -22.60 -26.25
N ASP A 8 107.71 -21.56 -25.74
CA ASP A 8 107.08 -20.62 -24.79
C ASP A 8 105.87 -19.93 -25.43
N VAL A 9 105.99 -19.47 -26.69
CA VAL A 9 104.87 -18.88 -27.45
C VAL A 9 103.70 -19.86 -27.65
N SER A 10 103.97 -21.16 -27.82
CA SER A 10 102.94 -22.19 -27.96
C SER A 10 102.21 -22.46 -26.63
N ILE A 11 102.95 -22.44 -25.51
CA ILE A 11 102.41 -22.59 -24.16
C ILE A 11 101.55 -21.38 -23.80
N ASP A 12 101.99 -20.17 -24.11
CA ASP A 12 101.22 -18.94 -23.86
C ASP A 12 99.90 -18.91 -24.64
N ALA A 13 99.89 -19.40 -25.89
CA ALA A 13 98.69 -19.53 -26.70
C ALA A 13 97.69 -20.55 -26.13
N LEU A 14 98.18 -21.70 -25.64
CA LEU A 14 97.34 -22.70 -24.97
C LEU A 14 96.77 -22.19 -23.65
N THR A 15 97.58 -21.47 -22.86
CA THR A 15 97.16 -20.82 -21.61
C THR A 15 96.07 -19.80 -21.87
N SER A 16 96.26 -18.89 -22.83
CA SER A 16 95.26 -17.88 -23.21
C SER A 16 93.93 -18.51 -23.66
N LYS A 17 94.00 -19.62 -24.42
CA LYS A 17 92.81 -20.37 -24.85
C LYS A 17 92.09 -21.04 -23.67
N LEU A 18 92.84 -21.61 -22.72
CA LEU A 18 92.29 -22.21 -21.50
C LEU A 18 91.62 -21.15 -20.63
N GLU A 19 92.27 -20.01 -20.42
CA GLU A 19 91.73 -18.87 -19.65
C GLU A 19 90.44 -18.34 -20.27
N SER A 20 90.42 -18.12 -21.59
CA SER A 20 89.21 -17.73 -22.31
C SER A 20 88.09 -18.75 -22.10
N LYS A 21 88.40 -20.04 -22.20
CA LYS A 21 87.41 -21.10 -22.01
C LYS A 21 86.88 -21.12 -20.57
N ILE A 22 87.75 -20.97 -19.56
CA ILE A 22 87.35 -20.86 -18.16
C ILE A 22 86.43 -19.66 -17.95
N TYR A 23 86.76 -18.51 -18.54
CA TYR A 23 85.92 -17.31 -18.50
C TYR A 23 84.53 -17.59 -19.06
N TYR A 24 84.42 -18.16 -20.27
CA TYR A 24 83.12 -18.48 -20.87
C TYR A 24 82.29 -19.46 -20.02
N HIS A 25 82.90 -20.47 -19.39
CA HIS A 25 82.14 -21.42 -18.56
C HIS A 25 81.66 -20.78 -17.26
N ARG A 26 82.44 -19.85 -16.68
CA ARG A 26 82.00 -19.09 -15.50
C ARG A 26 80.83 -18.18 -15.84
N ASP A 27 80.92 -17.48 -16.97
CA ASP A 27 79.86 -16.60 -17.49
C ASP A 27 78.56 -17.38 -17.73
N ALA A 28 78.64 -18.49 -18.48
CA ALA A 28 77.49 -19.38 -18.72
C ALA A 28 76.90 -19.98 -17.42
N ALA A 29 77.73 -20.23 -16.41
CA ALA A 29 77.24 -20.71 -15.11
C ALA A 29 76.44 -19.64 -14.35
N VAL A 30 76.82 -18.37 -14.46
CA VAL A 30 76.06 -17.25 -13.89
C VAL A 30 74.72 -17.11 -14.62
N GLU A 31 74.73 -17.08 -15.95
CA GLU A 31 73.49 -17.02 -16.74
C GLU A 31 72.55 -18.19 -16.43
N TYR A 32 73.09 -19.41 -16.28
CA TYR A 32 72.32 -20.57 -15.87
C TYR A 32 71.64 -20.38 -14.51
N LEU A 33 72.33 -19.81 -13.52
CA LEU A 33 71.77 -19.56 -12.19
C LEU A 33 70.67 -18.50 -12.22
N ASP A 34 70.83 -17.46 -13.05
CA ASP A 34 69.81 -16.43 -13.24
C ASP A 34 68.55 -17.01 -13.90
N ILE A 35 68.73 -17.78 -14.98
CA ILE A 35 67.63 -18.49 -15.65
C ILE A 35 66.96 -19.46 -14.69
N LYS A 36 67.71 -20.24 -13.94
CA LYS A 36 67.17 -21.17 -12.93
C LYS A 36 66.30 -20.42 -11.92
N THR A 37 66.77 -19.28 -11.42
CA THR A 37 66.02 -18.45 -10.46
C THR A 37 64.71 -17.93 -11.07
N ILE A 38 64.72 -17.53 -12.34
CA ILE A 38 63.50 -17.10 -13.05
C ILE A 38 62.55 -18.28 -13.23
N VAL A 39 63.05 -19.45 -13.64
CA VAL A 39 62.24 -20.67 -13.80
C VAL A 39 61.59 -21.07 -12.48
N ASP A 40 62.34 -21.04 -11.37
CA ASP A 40 61.83 -21.35 -10.04
C ASP A 40 60.67 -20.40 -9.66
N LYS A 41 60.77 -19.09 -9.98
CA LYS A 41 59.68 -18.12 -9.78
C LYS A 41 58.45 -18.42 -10.64
N VAL A 42 58.66 -18.75 -11.92
CA VAL A 42 57.56 -19.09 -12.84
C VAL A 42 56.83 -20.35 -12.39
N VAL A 43 57.55 -21.34 -11.87
CA VAL A 43 56.95 -22.55 -11.30
C VAL A 43 56.09 -22.21 -10.08
N GLU A 44 56.55 -21.33 -9.21
CA GLU A 44 55.77 -20.90 -8.05
C GLU A 44 54.49 -20.15 -8.44
N GLU A 45 54.59 -19.21 -9.39
CA GLU A 45 53.42 -18.50 -9.93
C GLU A 45 52.42 -19.44 -10.59
N LYS A 46 52.91 -20.43 -11.35
CA LYS A 46 52.07 -21.48 -11.95
C LYS A 46 51.31 -22.26 -10.87
N ASN A 47 51.98 -22.66 -9.78
CA ASN A 47 51.35 -23.42 -8.70
C ASN A 47 50.30 -22.58 -7.97
N LYS A 48 50.59 -21.29 -7.75
CA LYS A 48 49.64 -20.35 -7.16
C LYS A 48 48.38 -20.20 -8.02
N LEU A 49 48.55 -19.98 -9.32
CA LEU A 49 47.42 -19.90 -10.26
C LEU A 49 46.61 -21.19 -10.31
N LEU A 50 47.28 -22.35 -10.21
CA LEU A 50 46.59 -23.65 -10.15
C LEU A 50 45.71 -23.75 -8.90
N ALA A 51 46.24 -23.35 -7.74
CA ALA A 51 45.48 -23.34 -6.49
C ALA A 51 44.26 -22.39 -6.54
N GLU A 52 44.47 -21.17 -7.03
CA GLU A 52 43.39 -20.18 -7.25
C GLU A 52 42.31 -20.73 -8.20
N ASN A 53 42.72 -21.40 -9.28
CA ASN A 53 41.79 -22.03 -10.22
C ASN A 53 40.99 -23.16 -9.56
N THR A 54 41.60 -23.97 -8.68
CA THR A 54 40.88 -24.99 -7.90
C THR A 54 39.86 -24.37 -6.93
N GLU A 55 40.22 -23.29 -6.24
CA GLU A 55 39.28 -22.57 -5.36
C GLU A 55 38.11 -21.95 -6.13
N PHE A 56 38.39 -21.41 -7.32
CA PHE A 56 37.37 -20.87 -8.22
C PHE A 56 36.40 -21.97 -8.68
N LEU A 57 36.90 -23.14 -9.08
CA LEU A 57 36.06 -24.28 -9.46
C LEU A 57 35.17 -24.74 -8.29
N ASN A 58 35.71 -24.87 -7.08
CA ASN A 58 34.92 -25.22 -5.89
C ASN A 58 33.82 -24.18 -5.59
N THR A 59 34.07 -22.91 -5.92
CA THR A 59 33.06 -21.85 -5.77
C THR A 59 31.98 -21.97 -6.83
N ILE A 60 32.35 -22.27 -8.08
CA ILE A 60 31.39 -22.55 -9.16
C ILE A 60 30.49 -23.71 -8.77
N ASP A 61 31.04 -24.82 -8.28
CA ASP A 61 30.27 -26.00 -7.90
C ASP A 61 29.20 -25.67 -6.84
N LYS A 62 29.57 -24.90 -5.81
CA LYS A 62 28.62 -24.43 -4.79
C LYS A 62 27.50 -23.57 -5.38
N VAL A 63 27.84 -22.64 -6.28
CA VAL A 63 26.85 -21.78 -6.94
C VAL A 63 25.93 -22.58 -7.85
N VAL A 64 26.44 -23.62 -8.52
CA VAL A 64 25.62 -24.53 -9.33
C VAL A 64 24.64 -25.30 -8.45
N GLU A 65 25.09 -25.86 -7.33
CA GLU A 65 24.20 -26.54 -6.36
C GLU A 65 23.12 -25.61 -5.80
N GLU A 66 23.47 -24.37 -5.45
CA GLU A 66 22.49 -23.37 -4.98
C GLU A 66 21.48 -23.01 -6.07
N LYS A 67 21.93 -22.87 -7.33
CA LYS A 67 21.06 -22.61 -8.47
C LYS A 67 20.06 -23.75 -8.67
N GLU A 68 20.51 -25.00 -8.59
CA GLU A 68 19.63 -26.17 -8.74
C GLU A 68 18.56 -26.22 -7.64
N LYS A 69 18.94 -25.92 -6.39
CA LYS A 69 17.98 -25.81 -5.27
C LYS A 69 16.94 -24.72 -5.51
N LEU A 70 17.38 -23.52 -5.91
CA LEU A 70 16.47 -22.41 -6.21
C LEU A 70 15.55 -22.71 -7.39
N GLN A 71 16.05 -23.42 -8.40
CA GLN A 71 15.24 -23.83 -9.55
C GLN A 71 14.17 -24.83 -9.13
N HIS A 72 14.51 -25.80 -8.29
CA HIS A 72 13.54 -26.73 -7.73
C HIS A 72 12.47 -26.01 -6.90
N ASP A 73 12.88 -25.09 -6.01
CA ASP A 73 11.94 -24.29 -5.21
C ASP A 73 11.00 -23.46 -6.09
N HIS A 74 11.51 -22.86 -7.18
CA HIS A 74 10.71 -22.11 -8.14
C HIS A 74 9.65 -23.00 -8.82
N GLU A 75 10.03 -24.21 -9.21
CA GLU A 75 9.13 -25.17 -9.84
C GLU A 75 8.02 -25.62 -8.88
N VAL A 76 8.36 -25.94 -7.62
CA VAL A 76 7.39 -26.25 -6.57
C VAL A 76 6.44 -25.09 -6.31
N ILE A 77 6.94 -23.85 -6.24
CA ILE A 77 6.09 -22.66 -6.05
C ILE A 77 5.13 -22.49 -7.23
N ASN A 78 5.59 -22.67 -8.47
CA ASN A 78 4.74 -22.56 -9.65
C ASN A 78 3.63 -23.61 -9.66
N GLU A 79 3.94 -24.86 -9.28
CA GLU A 79 2.94 -25.93 -9.13
C GLU A 79 1.89 -25.61 -8.07
N LEU A 80 2.25 -24.91 -7.00
CA LEU A 80 1.32 -24.47 -5.95
C LEU A 80 0.50 -23.24 -6.34
N VAL A 81 1.07 -22.30 -7.11
CA VAL A 81 0.40 -21.05 -7.51
C VAL A 81 -0.61 -21.29 -8.64
N ALA A 82 -0.30 -22.13 -9.62
CA ALA A 82 -1.19 -22.43 -10.75
C ALA A 82 -2.62 -22.87 -10.35
N PRO A 83 -2.84 -23.80 -9.38
CA PRO A 83 -4.18 -24.16 -8.95
C PRO A 83 -4.86 -23.03 -8.17
N MET A 84 -4.11 -22.23 -7.40
CA MET A 84 -4.68 -21.08 -6.68
C MET A 84 -5.19 -20.01 -7.65
N GLU A 85 -4.45 -19.72 -8.73
CA GLU A 85 -4.89 -18.81 -9.78
C GLU A 85 -6.17 -19.31 -10.46
N LYS A 86 -6.23 -20.61 -10.75
CA LYS A 86 -7.44 -21.24 -11.32
C LYS A 86 -8.65 -21.15 -10.38
N GLN A 87 -8.44 -21.40 -9.08
CA GLN A 87 -9.50 -21.24 -8.08
C GLN A 87 -9.94 -19.78 -7.96
N LEU A 88 -9.01 -18.84 -7.96
CA LEU A 88 -9.31 -17.41 -7.92
C LEU A 88 -10.16 -16.99 -9.12
N GLU A 89 -9.85 -17.49 -10.32
CA GLU A 89 -10.61 -17.19 -11.52
C GLU A 89 -12.03 -17.77 -11.49
N MET A 90 -12.18 -18.99 -10.95
CA MET A 90 -13.49 -19.61 -10.73
C MET A 90 -14.33 -18.79 -9.74
N VAL A 91 -13.76 -18.42 -8.58
CA VAL A 91 -14.45 -17.62 -7.56
C VAL A 91 -14.82 -16.22 -8.09
N LYS A 92 -13.98 -15.60 -8.91
CA LYS A 92 -14.30 -14.33 -9.57
C LYS A 92 -15.52 -14.46 -10.47
N LYS A 93 -15.61 -15.53 -11.26
CA LYS A 93 -16.74 -15.77 -12.16
C LYS A 93 -18.04 -16.00 -11.38
N GLU A 94 -18.00 -16.82 -10.34
CA GLU A 94 -19.15 -17.06 -9.44
C GLU A 94 -19.61 -15.76 -8.76
N LEU A 95 -18.67 -14.94 -8.28
CA LEU A 95 -18.98 -13.65 -7.67
C LEU A 95 -19.67 -12.71 -8.67
N GLU A 96 -19.26 -12.73 -9.94
CA GLU A 96 -19.87 -11.89 -10.97
C GLU A 96 -21.29 -12.35 -11.28
N GLU A 97 -21.55 -13.66 -11.33
CA GLU A 97 -22.89 -14.23 -11.47
C GLU A 97 -23.81 -13.82 -10.31
N VAL A 98 -23.35 -13.98 -9.07
CA VAL A 98 -24.10 -13.56 -7.87
C VAL A 98 -24.39 -12.06 -7.86
N LYS A 99 -23.48 -11.22 -8.40
CA LYS A 99 -23.74 -9.77 -8.52
C LYS A 99 -24.90 -9.49 -9.47
N TYR A 100 -24.97 -10.14 -10.63
CA TYR A 100 -26.08 -9.97 -11.57
C TYR A 100 -27.41 -10.40 -10.95
N GLU A 101 -27.44 -11.53 -10.25
CA GLU A 101 -28.64 -12.01 -9.54
C GLU A 101 -29.09 -11.03 -8.45
N HIS A 102 -28.15 -10.49 -7.66
CA HIS A 102 -28.47 -9.51 -6.63
C HIS A 102 -29.05 -8.22 -7.24
N VAL A 103 -28.56 -7.77 -8.40
CA VAL A 103 -29.11 -6.58 -9.08
C VAL A 103 -30.56 -6.85 -9.49
N ALA A 104 -30.85 -8.00 -10.11
CA ALA A 104 -32.20 -8.39 -10.49
C ALA A 104 -33.15 -8.47 -9.28
N ALA A 105 -32.74 -9.16 -8.20
CA ALA A 105 -33.54 -9.27 -6.98
C ALA A 105 -33.80 -7.90 -6.32
N LYS A 106 -32.84 -6.96 -6.42
CA LYS A 106 -33.00 -5.59 -5.91
C LYS A 106 -34.02 -4.79 -6.71
N GLU A 107 -34.06 -4.97 -8.02
CA GLU A 107 -35.06 -4.35 -8.90
C GLU A 107 -36.46 -4.90 -8.63
N GLU A 108 -36.61 -6.22 -8.50
CA GLU A 108 -37.88 -6.85 -8.13
C GLU A 108 -38.40 -6.34 -6.76
N LEU A 109 -37.50 -6.22 -5.78
CA LEU A 109 -37.84 -5.66 -4.48
C LEU A 109 -38.30 -4.20 -4.57
N ALA A 110 -37.73 -3.39 -5.46
CA ALA A 110 -38.16 -2.02 -5.67
C ALA A 110 -39.59 -1.96 -6.23
N VAL A 111 -39.90 -2.81 -7.21
CA VAL A 111 -41.25 -2.94 -7.78
C VAL A 111 -42.25 -3.38 -6.71
N ALA A 112 -41.93 -4.40 -5.91
CA ALA A 112 -42.79 -4.88 -4.85
C ALA A 112 -43.06 -3.80 -3.78
N LYS A 113 -42.04 -3.02 -3.40
CA LYS A 113 -42.19 -1.89 -2.47
C LYS A 113 -43.13 -0.82 -3.00
N GLU A 114 -43.04 -0.50 -4.30
CA GLU A 114 -43.91 0.49 -4.93
C GLU A 114 -45.37 0.01 -5.02
N GLN A 115 -45.59 -1.26 -5.38
CA GLN A 115 -46.92 -1.89 -5.34
C GLN A 115 -47.52 -1.86 -3.92
N LEU A 116 -46.71 -2.15 -2.90
CA LEU A 116 -47.15 -2.13 -1.50
C LEU A 116 -47.52 -0.70 -1.05
N ALA A 117 -46.75 0.30 -1.47
CA ALA A 117 -47.08 1.71 -1.24
C ALA A 117 -48.41 2.12 -1.91
N GLN A 118 -48.66 1.62 -3.12
CA GLN A 118 -49.92 1.86 -3.84
C GLN A 118 -51.11 1.20 -3.13
N LYS A 119 -51.00 -0.07 -2.76
CA LYS A 119 -52.04 -0.80 -2.01
C LYS A 119 -52.34 -0.15 -0.65
N ASN A 120 -51.33 0.39 0.03
CA ASN A 120 -51.52 1.15 1.27
C ASN A 120 -52.31 2.45 1.05
N LYS A 121 -52.10 3.15 -0.07
CA LYS A 121 -52.91 4.33 -0.44
C LYS A 121 -54.37 3.92 -0.69
N GLU A 122 -54.61 2.84 -1.42
CA GLU A 122 -55.95 2.30 -1.68
C GLU A 122 -56.68 1.89 -0.40
N LEU A 123 -56.00 1.16 0.50
CA LEU A 123 -56.56 0.78 1.80
C LEU A 123 -56.93 2.00 2.65
N LYS A 124 -56.15 3.09 2.59
CA LYS A 124 -56.48 4.34 3.28
C LYS A 124 -57.76 4.98 2.74
N VAL A 125 -57.97 4.94 1.42
CA VAL A 125 -59.22 5.43 0.78
C VAL A 125 -60.41 4.56 1.17
N LEU A 126 -60.27 3.23 1.10
CA LEU A 126 -61.34 2.30 1.49
C LEU A 126 -61.72 2.44 2.96
N ARG A 127 -60.75 2.62 3.87
CA ARG A 127 -61.02 2.90 5.28
C ARG A 127 -61.84 4.17 5.49
N LYS A 128 -61.55 5.25 4.76
CA LYS A 128 -62.35 6.49 4.82
C LYS A 128 -63.79 6.26 4.36
N LYS A 129 -63.98 5.59 3.22
CA LYS A 129 -65.32 5.28 2.71
C LYS A 129 -66.13 4.41 3.67
N LEU A 130 -65.48 3.45 4.33
CA LEU A 130 -66.12 2.62 5.33
C LEU A 130 -66.57 3.46 6.54
N GLN A 131 -65.68 4.31 7.09
CA GLN A 131 -66.03 5.23 8.18
C GLN A 131 -67.17 6.19 7.81
N GLU A 132 -67.19 6.71 6.58
CA GLU A 132 -68.27 7.55 6.07
C GLU A 132 -69.59 6.77 5.99
N SER A 133 -69.57 5.53 5.48
CA SER A 133 -70.77 4.68 5.42
C SER A 133 -71.29 4.25 6.79
N GLU A 134 -70.39 3.98 7.75
CA GLU A 134 -70.73 3.68 9.13
C GLU A 134 -71.36 4.91 9.82
N ALA A 135 -70.81 6.11 9.60
CA ALA A 135 -71.40 7.35 10.12
C ALA A 135 -72.79 7.63 9.54
N MET A 136 -73.00 7.38 8.25
CA MET A 136 -74.31 7.49 7.59
C MET A 136 -75.31 6.46 8.11
N HIS A 137 -74.88 5.22 8.38
CA HIS A 137 -75.72 4.20 8.99
C HIS A 137 -76.14 4.57 10.41
N THR A 138 -75.21 5.10 11.20
CA THR A 138 -75.47 5.57 12.57
C THR A 138 -76.43 6.77 12.59
N GLN A 139 -76.33 7.68 11.61
CA GLN A 139 -77.27 8.80 11.43
C GLN A 139 -78.65 8.34 10.96
N HIS A 140 -78.72 7.34 10.08
CA HIS A 140 -79.97 6.73 9.63
C HIS A 140 -80.67 5.96 10.77
N GLU A 141 -79.93 5.23 11.61
CA GLU A 141 -80.46 4.61 12.84
C GLU A 141 -80.96 5.66 13.85
N GLN A 142 -80.32 6.84 13.95
CA GLN A 142 -80.80 7.93 14.81
C GLN A 142 -82.03 8.65 14.25
N GLN A 143 -82.31 8.58 12.94
CA GLN A 143 -83.56 9.09 12.35
C GLN A 143 -84.70 8.07 12.36
N ILE A 144 -84.40 6.77 12.38
CA ILE A 144 -85.40 5.69 12.56
C ILE A 144 -85.49 5.33 14.05
N GLY A 145 -85.73 6.36 14.86
CA GLY A 145 -85.98 6.27 16.29
C GLY A 145 -87.47 6.31 16.61
N SER A 146 -88.29 5.48 15.96
CA SER A 146 -89.57 5.07 16.55
C SER A 146 -89.97 3.67 16.09
N ALA A 147 -89.95 2.77 17.08
CA ALA A 147 -90.57 1.45 17.16
C ALA A 147 -89.79 0.23 16.64
N SER A 148 -89.26 -0.54 17.60
CA SER A 148 -89.62 -1.95 17.88
C SER A 148 -88.43 -2.91 18.01
N GLU A 149 -88.23 -3.40 19.24
CA GLU A 149 -87.71 -4.74 19.59
C GLU A 149 -88.57 -5.87 18.95
N PRO A 150 -88.19 -7.18 18.90
CA PRO A 150 -87.55 -7.92 19.99
C PRO A 150 -86.56 -9.07 19.66
N ALA A 151 -85.75 -9.41 20.68
CA ALA A 151 -85.34 -10.74 21.15
C ALA A 151 -84.63 -11.76 20.22
N ARG A 152 -83.39 -12.15 20.57
CA ARG A 152 -83.12 -13.37 21.38
C ARG A 152 -81.63 -13.66 21.64
N SER A 153 -81.42 -14.25 22.81
CA SER A 153 -80.39 -15.22 23.21
C SER A 153 -79.05 -14.72 23.75
N LYS A 154 -78.90 -14.91 25.06
CA LYS A 154 -77.70 -14.78 25.87
C LYS A 154 -76.93 -16.11 25.84
N MET A 155 -75.62 -16.10 25.61
CA MET A 155 -74.71 -16.94 26.40
C MET A 155 -73.34 -16.24 26.52
N VAL A 156 -72.89 -16.19 27.75
CA VAL A 156 -71.72 -15.45 28.27
C VAL A 156 -70.62 -16.46 28.51
N THR A 157 -69.36 -16.14 28.15
CA THR A 157 -68.23 -16.47 29.03
C THR A 157 -67.27 -15.28 29.09
N ARG A 158 -67.23 -14.70 30.28
CA ARG A 158 -66.26 -13.70 30.75
C ARG A 158 -64.87 -14.34 30.85
N LEU A 159 -63.83 -13.56 30.58
CA LEU A 159 -62.62 -13.56 31.41
C LEU A 159 -61.95 -12.19 31.28
N SER A 160 -62.06 -11.44 32.37
CA SER A 160 -61.50 -10.13 32.62
C SER A 160 -60.17 -10.25 33.36
N HIS A 161 -59.15 -9.49 32.96
CA HIS A 161 -58.11 -8.88 33.82
C HIS A 161 -57.68 -7.56 33.13
N THR A 162 -58.16 -6.39 33.55
CA THR A 162 -57.67 -5.50 34.64
C THR A 162 -56.33 -4.79 34.34
N ARG A 163 -56.44 -3.59 33.75
CA ARG A 163 -55.95 -2.27 34.23
C ARG A 163 -54.45 -1.89 34.10
N ALA A 164 -54.20 -0.77 33.38
CA ALA A 164 -53.50 0.48 33.79
C ALA A 164 -52.97 1.20 32.52
N ILE A 165 -53.50 2.33 32.06
CA ILE A 165 -53.42 3.74 32.52
C ILE A 165 -51.99 4.32 32.59
N LEU A 166 -51.63 5.14 31.58
CA LEU A 166 -51.27 6.58 31.66
C LEU A 166 -51.15 7.08 30.19
N LEU A 167 -52.02 7.96 29.65
CA LEU A 167 -52.05 9.44 29.78
C LEU A 167 -50.64 10.05 29.79
N GLN A 168 -50.24 11.04 29.01
CA GLN A 168 -50.94 12.17 28.38
C GLN A 168 -49.91 12.84 27.44
N GLY A 169 -50.21 13.16 26.18
CA GLY A 169 -50.79 14.42 25.70
C GLY A 169 -50.57 14.45 24.18
N SER A 170 -51.60 14.51 23.34
CA SER A 170 -52.43 15.68 23.00
C SER A 170 -51.61 16.89 22.54
N SER A 171 -51.47 17.05 21.22
CA SER A 171 -52.03 18.17 20.46
C SER A 171 -51.39 18.22 19.07
N ASP A 172 -52.16 17.85 18.06
CA ASP A 172 -52.43 18.66 16.85
C ASP A 172 -51.49 19.86 16.61
N ASN A 173 -50.69 19.85 15.53
CA ASN A 173 -51.10 20.31 14.20
C ASN A 173 -49.92 20.46 13.21
N ASP A 174 -50.30 20.59 11.96
CA ASP A 174 -49.55 20.54 10.71
C ASP A 174 -48.35 21.49 10.50
N ILE A 175 -47.39 20.92 9.75
CA ILE A 175 -46.80 21.36 8.48
C ILE A 175 -46.86 22.86 8.10
N ASP A 176 -45.66 23.33 7.75
CA ASP A 176 -45.28 24.20 6.62
C ASP A 176 -44.92 25.67 6.88
N ARG A 177 -43.60 25.89 6.83
CA ARG A 177 -42.90 26.73 5.82
C ARG A 177 -43.27 28.21 5.78
N HIS A 178 -42.36 29.07 6.29
CA HIS A 178 -41.32 29.72 5.48
C HIS A 178 -40.44 30.69 6.31
N ARG A 179 -39.16 30.78 5.90
CA ARG A 179 -38.36 32.01 5.76
C ARG A 179 -38.07 32.85 7.03
N CYS A 180 -36.80 32.88 7.47
CA CYS A 180 -35.92 34.05 7.31
C CYS A 180 -34.48 33.76 7.80
N LYS A 181 -33.52 34.21 7.01
CA LYS A 181 -32.07 34.08 7.20
C LYS A 181 -31.59 34.98 8.34
N LYS A 182 -30.66 34.52 9.19
CA LYS A 182 -29.71 35.38 9.89
C LYS A 182 -28.29 34.89 9.64
N GLN A 183 -27.64 35.60 8.74
CA GLN A 183 -26.29 35.43 8.25
C GLN A 183 -25.33 36.06 9.27
N ARG A 184 -24.48 35.27 9.93
CA ARG A 184 -23.31 35.81 10.65
C ARG A 184 -22.13 35.78 9.67
N SER A 185 -21.77 36.98 9.22
CA SER A 185 -20.66 37.26 8.30
C SER A 185 -19.32 36.87 8.94
N TYR A 186 -18.48 36.16 8.18
CA TYR A 186 -17.03 36.25 8.26
C TYR A 186 -16.50 36.70 6.88
N PRO A 187 -15.42 37.49 6.81
CA PRO A 187 -15.02 38.18 5.58
C PRO A 187 -14.55 37.21 4.48
N GLN A 188 -15.12 37.38 3.29
CA GLN A 188 -14.62 36.80 2.04
C GLN A 188 -13.31 37.50 1.66
N VAL A 189 -12.23 36.73 1.50
CA VAL A 189 -11.03 37.17 0.76
C VAL A 189 -11.31 36.91 -0.73
N PRO A 190 -11.14 37.87 -1.65
CA PRO A 190 -11.49 37.66 -3.05
C PRO A 190 -10.53 36.66 -3.72
N ASN A 191 -11.08 35.55 -4.20
CA ASN A 191 -10.47 34.74 -5.25
C ASN A 191 -10.70 35.45 -6.58
N ASN A 192 -9.62 35.85 -7.26
CA ASN A 192 -9.69 36.25 -8.67
C ASN A 192 -9.06 35.13 -9.51
N PRO A 193 -9.76 34.57 -10.51
CA PRO A 193 -9.18 33.62 -11.45
C PRO A 193 -8.49 34.42 -12.56
N THR A 194 -7.18 34.62 -12.43
CA THR A 194 -6.36 35.13 -13.54
C THR A 194 -5.41 34.03 -13.97
N ALA A 195 -5.79 33.37 -15.07
CA ALA A 195 -4.85 32.70 -15.94
C ALA A 195 -3.76 33.71 -16.34
N GLY A 196 -2.55 33.48 -15.86
CA GLY A 196 -1.37 34.26 -16.19
C GLY A 196 -0.19 33.32 -16.20
N GLN A 197 0.31 33.00 -17.39
CA GLN A 197 1.58 32.33 -17.60
C GLN A 197 2.66 33.05 -16.79
N HIS A 198 3.34 32.32 -15.90
CA HIS A 198 4.57 32.78 -15.27
C HIS A 198 5.61 31.67 -15.43
N SER A 199 6.36 31.74 -16.51
CA SER A 199 7.54 30.93 -16.78
C SER A 199 8.75 31.38 -15.96
N GLY A 200 8.64 31.47 -14.63
CA GLY A 200 9.76 31.86 -13.77
C GLY A 200 9.41 32.00 -12.29
N ARG A 201 9.13 30.89 -11.58
CA ARG A 201 8.69 30.96 -10.18
C ARG A 201 9.07 29.80 -9.26
N ASP A 202 9.84 28.80 -9.72
CA ASP A 202 10.25 27.68 -8.87
C ASP A 202 11.36 28.10 -7.87
N ASP A 203 12.32 28.91 -8.33
CA ASP A 203 13.42 29.38 -7.48
C ASP A 203 12.93 30.26 -6.33
N ASP A 204 11.99 31.16 -6.60
CA ASP A 204 11.40 32.05 -5.58
C ASP A 204 10.61 31.26 -4.54
N GLN A 205 9.90 30.20 -4.96
CA GLN A 205 9.09 29.37 -4.07
C GLN A 205 9.98 28.51 -3.16
N GLU A 206 11.08 27.95 -3.69
CA GLU A 206 12.06 27.22 -2.88
C GLU A 206 12.79 28.15 -1.91
N VAL A 207 13.15 29.37 -2.33
CA VAL A 207 13.75 30.39 -1.45
C VAL A 207 12.81 30.78 -0.32
N VAL A 208 11.52 30.96 -0.59
CA VAL A 208 10.51 31.22 0.44
C VAL A 208 10.37 30.04 1.39
N ARG A 209 10.35 28.80 0.87
CA ARG A 209 10.28 27.58 1.67
C ARG A 209 11.47 27.44 2.62
N GLN A 210 12.69 27.65 2.12
CA GLN A 210 13.92 27.58 2.91
C GLN A 210 13.96 28.65 4.00
N LYS A 211 13.52 29.88 3.70
CA LYS A 211 13.43 30.97 4.70
C LYS A 211 12.42 30.66 5.81
N LEU A 212 11.25 30.11 5.46
CA LEU A 212 10.25 29.67 6.43
C LEU A 212 10.79 28.55 7.33
N ILE A 213 11.40 27.52 6.73
CA ILE A 213 12.00 26.40 7.49
C ILE A 213 13.04 26.91 8.48
N LYS A 214 13.96 27.75 8.01
CA LYS A 214 14.99 28.35 8.85
C LYS A 214 14.39 29.11 10.04
N ARG A 215 13.38 29.96 9.80
CA ARG A 215 12.73 30.73 10.86
C ARG A 215 11.97 29.85 11.86
N PHE A 216 11.33 28.77 11.41
CA PHE A 216 10.65 27.84 12.31
C PHE A 216 11.61 26.97 13.13
N SER A 217 12.78 26.61 12.58
CA SER A 217 13.83 25.90 13.34
C SER A 217 14.49 26.76 14.41
N GLU A 218 14.46 28.08 14.25
CA GLU A 218 15.02 29.05 15.20
C GLU A 218 14.06 29.40 16.35
N ILE A 219 12.77 29.00 16.26
CA ILE A 219 11.78 29.22 17.33
C ILE A 219 11.89 28.08 18.35
N ASP A 220 12.57 28.34 19.47
CA ASP A 220 12.60 27.43 20.60
C ASP A 220 11.39 27.70 21.51
N ALA A 221 10.29 26.99 21.25
CA ALA A 221 9.03 27.13 22.00
C ALA A 221 8.94 26.17 23.19
N GLY A 222 10.02 25.48 23.59
CA GLY A 222 9.97 24.42 24.62
C GLY A 222 9.18 23.17 24.20
N GLN A 223 8.59 23.18 23.01
CA GLN A 223 7.90 22.07 22.37
C GLN A 223 8.50 21.90 20.97
N SER A 224 8.97 20.70 20.64
CA SER A 224 9.66 20.44 19.38
C SER A 224 8.72 20.59 18.18
N ILE A 225 8.77 21.75 17.53
CA ILE A 225 8.09 21.97 16.24
C ILE A 225 8.87 21.22 15.17
N GLY A 226 8.39 20.03 14.81
CA GLY A 226 8.96 19.22 13.74
C GLY A 226 8.59 19.77 12.36
N ILE A 227 9.59 20.11 11.55
CA ILE A 227 9.38 20.48 10.13
C ILE A 227 9.30 19.19 9.32
N LYS A 228 8.11 18.85 8.82
CA LYS A 228 7.88 17.66 7.99
C LYS A 228 7.84 18.02 6.51
N LYS A 229 8.74 17.44 5.72
CA LYS A 229 8.68 17.53 4.25
C LYS A 229 7.51 16.67 3.77
N MET A 230 6.45 17.30 3.28
CA MET A 230 5.34 16.59 2.64
C MET A 230 5.84 15.87 1.39
N GLY A 231 5.41 14.63 1.19
CA GLY A 231 5.80 13.80 0.04
C GLY A 231 7.00 12.88 0.27
N LYS A 232 7.84 13.09 1.30
CA LYS A 232 8.94 12.15 1.61
C LYS A 232 8.66 11.37 2.90
N LEU A 233 8.72 10.05 2.82
CA LEU A 233 8.51 9.18 3.99
C LEU A 233 9.77 9.09 4.86
N ASN A 234 9.55 8.74 6.13
CA ASN A 234 10.61 8.29 7.02
C ASN A 234 10.68 6.76 6.94
N GLU A 235 11.87 6.21 6.79
CA GLU A 235 12.10 4.78 6.64
C GLU A 235 12.11 4.02 7.99
N LYS A 236 12.53 4.70 9.08
CA LYS A 236 12.65 4.12 10.44
C LYS A 236 11.39 3.35 10.89
N PRO A 237 10.15 3.88 10.74
CA PRO A 237 8.96 3.19 11.19
C PRO A 237 8.67 1.88 10.44
N PHE A 238 9.02 1.81 9.15
CA PHE A 238 8.85 0.59 8.36
C PHE A 238 9.85 -0.48 8.81
N ARG A 239 11.10 -0.08 9.08
CA ARG A 239 12.12 -0.97 9.64
C ARG A 239 11.70 -1.50 11.00
N ASP A 240 11.27 -0.63 11.91
CA ASP A 240 10.87 -1.00 13.27
C ASP A 240 9.67 -1.95 13.24
N ALA A 241 8.64 -1.64 12.43
CA ALA A 241 7.46 -2.49 12.30
C ALA A 241 7.78 -3.87 11.70
N CYS A 242 8.65 -3.93 10.69
CA CYS A 242 9.10 -5.19 10.10
C CYS A 242 10.01 -5.98 11.04
N ALA A 243 10.86 -5.33 11.83
CA ALA A 243 11.73 -5.98 12.80
C ALA A 243 10.93 -6.68 13.92
N VAL A 244 9.77 -6.13 14.28
CA VAL A 244 8.85 -6.73 15.26
C VAL A 244 8.06 -7.90 14.68
N LYS A 245 7.65 -7.82 13.41
CA LYS A 245 6.70 -8.78 12.81
C LYS A 245 7.33 -9.90 11.98
N LEU A 246 8.56 -9.73 11.52
CA LEU A 246 9.21 -10.63 10.57
C LEU A 246 10.55 -11.13 11.11
N ALA A 247 10.95 -12.32 10.67
CA ALA A 247 12.28 -12.84 10.98
C ALA A 247 13.37 -11.88 10.47
N PRO A 248 14.51 -11.73 11.17
CA PRO A 248 15.56 -10.76 10.81
C PRO A 248 16.03 -10.87 9.36
N LYS A 249 16.09 -12.09 8.82
CA LYS A 249 16.46 -12.36 7.42
C LYS A 249 15.54 -11.70 6.38
N TYR A 250 14.28 -11.45 6.71
CA TYR A 250 13.29 -10.87 5.78
C TYR A 250 12.88 -9.43 6.15
N ALA A 251 13.11 -9.02 7.40
CA ALA A 251 12.68 -7.72 7.92
C ALA A 251 13.28 -6.53 7.13
N GLY A 252 14.56 -6.61 6.74
CA GLY A 252 15.22 -5.56 5.97
C GLY A 252 14.66 -5.41 4.56
N ALA A 253 14.48 -6.52 3.85
CA ALA A 253 13.94 -6.51 2.48
C ALA A 253 12.48 -6.01 2.47
N LYS A 254 11.64 -6.54 3.38
CA LYS A 254 10.22 -6.17 3.44
C LYS A 254 9.97 -4.73 3.89
N SER A 255 10.79 -4.19 4.78
CA SER A 255 10.69 -2.77 5.16
C SER A 255 11.04 -1.84 4.00
N SER A 256 12.08 -2.19 3.23
CA SER A 256 12.50 -1.42 2.05
C SER A 256 11.44 -1.46 0.94
N GLU A 257 10.86 -2.64 0.68
CA GLU A 257 9.78 -2.83 -0.29
C GLU A 257 8.54 -2.00 0.07
N LEU A 258 8.10 -2.05 1.34
CA LEU A 258 6.97 -1.25 1.81
C LEU A 258 7.25 0.25 1.73
N TYR A 259 8.45 0.68 2.13
CA TYR A 259 8.84 2.09 2.02
C TYR A 259 8.77 2.58 0.56
N ALA A 260 9.32 1.81 -0.38
CA ALA A 260 9.34 2.16 -1.80
C ALA A 260 7.92 2.26 -2.39
N LEU A 261 7.07 1.28 -2.11
CA LEU A 261 5.69 1.26 -2.60
C LEU A 261 4.90 2.48 -2.11
N TRP A 262 5.01 2.81 -0.82
CA TRP A 262 4.35 3.98 -0.29
C TRP A 262 4.92 5.26 -0.90
N GLN A 263 6.25 5.36 -1.05
CA GLN A 263 6.89 6.53 -1.65
C GLN A 263 6.40 6.76 -3.09
N GLU A 264 6.29 5.71 -3.90
CA GLU A 264 5.76 5.76 -5.28
C GLU A 264 4.30 6.26 -5.33
N LEU A 265 3.47 5.82 -4.39
CA LEU A 265 2.10 6.32 -4.26
C LEU A 265 2.06 7.81 -3.88
N LEU A 266 3.00 8.29 -3.05
CA LEU A 266 3.06 9.71 -2.70
C LEU A 266 3.60 10.59 -3.82
N ASP A 267 4.52 10.05 -4.63
CA ASP A 267 5.15 10.76 -5.74
C ASP A 267 4.23 10.82 -6.97
N SER A 268 3.15 10.03 -6.97
CA SER A 268 2.13 10.04 -8.02
C SER A 268 1.40 11.39 -8.06
N PRO A 269 1.40 12.13 -9.19
CA PRO A 269 0.75 13.45 -9.29
C PRO A 269 -0.78 13.38 -9.20
N ASN A 270 -1.36 12.20 -9.38
CA ASN A 270 -2.80 11.92 -9.22
C ASN A 270 -3.17 11.55 -7.78
N TRP A 271 -2.23 11.62 -6.84
CA TRP A 271 -2.50 11.29 -5.46
C TRP A 271 -3.30 12.42 -4.78
N GLU A 272 -4.57 12.13 -4.50
CA GLU A 272 -5.48 13.01 -3.77
C GLU A 272 -5.68 12.52 -2.33
N PRO A 273 -4.83 12.94 -1.36
CA PRO A 273 -5.00 12.56 0.04
C PRO A 273 -6.27 13.11 0.70
N PHE A 274 -6.95 14.04 0.01
CA PHE A 274 -8.19 14.67 0.45
C PHE A 274 -9.20 14.61 -0.67
N LYS A 275 -10.37 14.03 -0.42
CA LYS A 275 -11.53 14.15 -1.31
C LYS A 275 -12.51 15.14 -0.71
N SER A 276 -12.87 16.17 -1.46
CA SER A 276 -13.95 17.07 -1.07
C SER A 276 -15.29 16.40 -1.38
N VAL A 277 -16.06 16.11 -0.34
CA VAL A 277 -17.44 15.65 -0.50
C VAL A 277 -18.36 16.80 -0.13
N ILE A 278 -19.29 17.14 -1.01
CA ILE A 278 -20.34 18.11 -0.69
C ILE A 278 -21.42 17.35 0.07
N VAL A 279 -21.53 17.62 1.37
CA VAL A 279 -22.60 17.10 2.21
C VAL A 279 -23.42 18.31 2.65
N ASP A 280 -24.71 18.30 2.34
CA ASP A 280 -25.67 19.37 2.68
C ASP A 280 -25.25 20.78 2.23
N GLY A 281 -24.66 20.90 1.04
CA GLY A 281 -24.28 22.19 0.44
C GLY A 281 -23.03 22.83 1.06
N ASN A 282 -22.36 22.16 1.99
CA ASN A 282 -21.06 22.55 2.54
C ASN A 282 -19.94 21.64 2.01
N HIS A 283 -18.82 22.25 1.62
CA HIS A 283 -17.60 21.52 1.26
C HIS A 283 -17.00 20.88 2.52
N GLN A 284 -17.13 19.56 2.67
CA GLN A 284 -16.41 18.81 3.69
C GLN A 284 -15.18 18.16 3.06
N VAL A 285 -14.00 18.47 3.60
CA VAL A 285 -12.74 17.85 3.19
C VAL A 285 -12.53 16.60 4.03
N THR A 286 -12.82 15.42 3.48
CA THR A 286 -12.64 14.15 4.18
C THR A 286 -11.19 13.69 4.00
N ARG A 287 -10.44 13.56 5.10
CA ARG A 287 -9.06 13.04 5.10
C ARG A 287 -9.08 11.52 4.95
N LEU A 288 -8.43 10.98 3.91
CA LEU A 288 -8.30 9.53 3.69
C LEU A 288 -7.35 8.84 4.70
N LEU A 289 -6.62 9.60 5.52
CA LEU A 289 -5.70 9.06 6.53
C LEU A 289 -6.36 8.60 7.84
N THR A 290 -7.69 8.70 7.96
CA THR A 290 -8.38 8.40 9.23
C THR A 290 -8.53 6.89 9.52
N VAL A 291 -8.23 6.00 8.58
CA VAL A 291 -8.43 4.54 8.76
C VAL A 291 -7.15 3.79 9.14
N VAL A 292 -5.98 4.44 9.15
CA VAL A 292 -4.71 3.80 9.56
C VAL A 292 -4.25 4.29 10.95
N THR A 293 -5.12 4.94 11.72
CA THR A 293 -4.76 5.45 13.05
C THR A 293 -4.90 4.42 14.17
N SER A 294 -5.52 3.25 13.96
CA SER A 294 -5.50 2.20 15.00
C SER A 294 -4.27 1.29 14.95
N SER A 295 -3.57 1.18 13.81
CA SER A 295 -2.45 0.23 13.66
C SER A 295 -1.09 0.88 13.34
N MET A 296 -1.04 2.20 13.10
CA MET A 296 0.21 2.97 12.89
C MET A 296 0.34 4.17 13.84
N CYS A 297 -0.39 4.17 14.97
CA CYS A 297 -0.29 5.25 15.98
C CYS A 297 1.04 5.31 16.76
N PHE A 298 2.07 4.56 16.35
CA PHE A 298 3.44 4.76 16.80
C PHE A 298 4.34 5.10 15.60
N ILE A 299 4.08 6.24 14.98
CA ILE A 299 5.05 6.93 14.12
C ILE A 299 5.27 8.32 14.69
N SER A 300 5.96 8.40 15.82
CA SER A 300 6.86 9.51 16.20
C SER A 300 7.35 9.34 17.64
N SER A 301 8.60 8.92 17.77
CA SER A 301 9.56 9.46 18.74
C SER A 301 10.94 9.44 18.08
#